data_AF-A0A8H9C9G7-F1
#
_entry.id   AF-A0A8H9C9G7-F1
#
_cell.length_a   1.000
_cell.length_b   1.000
_cell.length_c   1.000
_cell.angle_alpha   90.00
_cell.angle_beta   90.00
_cell.angle_gamma   90.00
#
_symmetry.space_group_name_H-M   'P 1'
#
loop_
_entity.id
_entity.type
_entity.pdbx_description
1 polymer ?
#
loop_
_entity_poly.entity_id
_entity_poly.type
_entity_poly.pdbx_seq_one_letter_code
_entity_poly.pdbx_strand_id
1 'polypeptide(L)'
;MSLSLKLPRRNPDAPRLSLRERAAALKASAAKVMRRTPPAAARPPLAGAGKPSAALAALLAAHEMAYGYALYAEAYGLPDLAERRQAEEEAFRALLHSPLHSDADRAAYAAAVISRQGRCHGEDTAAERDHPMAVAFRNITFGEHAREPEEMRHLGREVAPDPILAAIAASKAASDALDAFGDRTFGVPLTEEHREQEVALTAAEGKTRAAVWQTVPTTPAGRTALVDFARSMVARFANSEGDTDDAGHLLGRILDAFSAMVAADWGNTAPPIGEPAPAPAAIDYGERAKLSAEQIELSGLDVLSLAHLFEAFQAVRFSWEGVVARSYCDRGQLGDLPEFESERAAFALARIADEIASRTPSTDEQRDEILMSRTSYEMMCNGRIHDNTLLADITRAWTV
;
A
#
# COMPACT_ATOMS: atom_id res chain seq x y z
N MET A 1 -21.07 -5.60 -12.04
CA MET A 1 -21.59 -6.57 -13.01
C MET A 1 -20.52 -6.85 -14.05
N SER A 2 -19.88 -8.02 -14.00
CA SER A 2 -18.82 -8.42 -14.93
C SER A 2 -19.41 -8.73 -16.31
N LEU A 3 -19.12 -7.88 -17.31
CA LEU A 3 -19.42 -8.14 -18.71
C LEU A 3 -18.38 -9.13 -19.26
N SER A 4 -18.54 -10.40 -18.91
CA SER A 4 -17.83 -11.51 -19.55
C SER A 4 -18.28 -11.60 -21.02
N LEU A 5 -17.41 -11.15 -21.93
CA LEU A 5 -17.54 -11.41 -23.36
C LEU A 5 -17.32 -12.90 -23.60
N LYS A 6 -18.41 -13.69 -23.48
CA LYS A 6 -18.43 -15.10 -23.88
C LYS A 6 -18.18 -15.17 -25.38
N LEU A 7 -16.93 -15.38 -25.76
CA LEU A 7 -16.60 -15.79 -27.12
C LEU A 7 -17.29 -17.15 -27.37
N PRO A 8 -18.10 -17.28 -28.43
CA PRO A 8 -18.83 -18.52 -28.69
C PRO A 8 -17.82 -19.65 -28.87
N ARG A 9 -17.90 -20.67 -28.00
CA ARG A 9 -17.12 -21.90 -28.12
C ARG A 9 -17.45 -22.53 -29.47
N ARG A 10 -16.44 -22.66 -30.31
CA ARG A 10 -16.58 -23.24 -31.65
C ARG A 10 -16.73 -24.75 -31.54
N ASN A 11 -17.78 -25.29 -32.15
CA ASN A 11 -17.93 -26.74 -32.31
C ASN A 11 -16.74 -27.28 -33.14
N PRO A 12 -15.90 -28.19 -32.60
CA PRO A 12 -14.70 -28.68 -33.29
C PRO A 12 -15.02 -29.38 -34.62
N ASP A 13 -16.23 -29.92 -34.76
CA ASP A 13 -16.65 -30.68 -35.96
C ASP A 13 -17.28 -29.79 -37.05
N ALA A 14 -17.43 -28.48 -36.80
CA ALA A 14 -18.01 -27.59 -37.80
C ALA A 14 -16.98 -27.26 -38.91
N PRO A 15 -17.34 -27.41 -40.20
CA PRO A 15 -16.44 -27.10 -41.32
C PRO A 15 -15.95 -25.66 -41.23
N ARG A 16 -14.67 -25.45 -41.59
CA ARG A 16 -14.05 -24.13 -41.49
C ARG A 16 -14.68 -23.17 -42.49
N LEU A 17 -15.44 -22.18 -41.98
CA LEU A 17 -15.97 -21.08 -42.78
C LEU A 17 -14.85 -20.42 -43.60
N SER A 18 -15.14 -20.22 -44.87
CA SER A 18 -14.29 -19.45 -45.78
C SER A 18 -14.10 -18.03 -45.27
N LEU A 19 -13.03 -17.36 -45.70
CA LEU A 19 -12.76 -15.96 -45.31
C LEU A 19 -13.92 -15.02 -45.71
N ARG A 20 -14.58 -15.31 -46.83
CA ARG A 20 -15.74 -14.56 -47.32
C ARG A 20 -16.94 -14.66 -46.39
N GLU A 21 -17.23 -15.86 -45.89
CA GLU A 21 -18.32 -16.09 -44.93
C GLU A 21 -18.02 -15.45 -43.57
N ARG A 22 -16.76 -15.47 -43.13
CA ARG A 22 -16.33 -14.78 -41.90
C ARG A 22 -16.51 -13.27 -42.01
N ALA A 23 -16.13 -12.67 -43.13
CA ALA A 23 -16.33 -11.23 -43.37
C ALA A 23 -17.82 -10.85 -43.40
N ALA A 24 -18.67 -11.69 -44.02
CA ALA A 24 -20.12 -11.48 -44.05
C ALA A 24 -20.74 -11.56 -42.64
N ALA A 25 -20.37 -12.56 -41.83
CA ALA A 25 -20.83 -12.71 -40.46
C ALA A 25 -20.42 -11.53 -39.57
N LEU A 26 -19.19 -11.02 -39.73
CA LEU A 26 -18.68 -9.89 -38.98
C LEU A 26 -19.42 -8.59 -39.36
N LYS A 27 -19.69 -8.38 -40.65
CA LYS A 27 -20.49 -7.25 -41.15
C LYS A 27 -21.94 -7.31 -40.65
N ALA A 28 -22.55 -8.49 -40.58
CA ALA A 28 -23.90 -8.68 -40.06
C ALA A 28 -23.97 -8.40 -38.53
N SER A 29 -22.97 -8.85 -37.76
CA SER A 29 -22.87 -8.54 -36.33
C SER A 29 -22.66 -7.05 -36.08
N ALA A 30 -21.78 -6.40 -36.84
CA ALA A 30 -21.56 -4.96 -36.74
C ALA A 30 -22.84 -4.15 -37.07
N ALA A 31 -23.57 -4.54 -38.13
CA ALA A 31 -24.84 -3.91 -38.48
C ALA A 31 -25.91 -4.09 -37.38
N LYS A 32 -25.91 -5.22 -36.67
CA LYS A 32 -26.82 -5.48 -35.55
C LYS A 32 -26.49 -4.63 -34.32
N VAL A 33 -25.21 -4.38 -34.07
CA VAL A 33 -24.76 -3.47 -32.98
C VAL A 33 -25.07 -2.02 -33.33
N MET A 34 -24.81 -1.59 -34.56
CA MET A 34 -25.06 -0.21 -34.99
C MET A 34 -26.54 0.14 -35.15
N ARG A 35 -27.41 -0.83 -35.45
CA ARG A 35 -28.88 -0.62 -35.51
C ARG A 35 -29.56 -0.66 -34.14
N ARG A 36 -28.84 -1.03 -33.09
CA ARG A 36 -29.36 -0.98 -31.74
C ARG A 36 -29.25 0.47 -31.27
N THR A 37 -30.27 1.29 -31.59
CA THR A 37 -30.47 2.56 -30.92
C THR A 37 -30.46 2.26 -29.43
N PRO A 38 -29.49 2.78 -28.65
CA PRO A 38 -29.50 2.59 -27.21
C PRO A 38 -30.88 3.04 -26.71
N PRO A 39 -31.56 2.30 -25.81
CA PRO A 39 -32.70 2.88 -25.13
C PRO A 39 -32.22 4.22 -24.61
N ALA A 40 -32.93 5.30 -24.96
CA ALA A 40 -32.59 6.64 -24.51
C ALA A 40 -32.56 6.58 -22.98
N ALA A 41 -31.37 6.40 -22.41
CA ALA A 41 -31.16 6.53 -20.99
C ALA A 41 -31.62 7.95 -20.71
N ALA A 42 -32.74 8.09 -20.00
CA ALA A 42 -33.25 9.38 -19.60
C ALA A 42 -32.07 10.09 -18.94
N ARG A 43 -31.47 11.05 -19.64
CA ARG A 43 -30.45 11.90 -19.05
C ARG A 43 -31.17 12.59 -17.91
N PRO A 44 -30.76 12.40 -16.65
CA PRO A 44 -31.38 13.10 -15.55
C PRO A 44 -31.36 14.59 -15.90
N PRO A 45 -32.45 15.32 -15.65
CA PRO A 45 -32.47 16.75 -15.90
C PRO A 45 -31.29 17.37 -15.15
N LEU A 46 -30.42 18.08 -15.87
CA LEU A 46 -29.32 18.84 -15.28
C LEU A 46 -29.93 19.81 -14.26
N ALA A 47 -29.85 19.48 -12.97
CA ALA A 47 -30.36 20.31 -11.89
C ALA A 47 -29.39 21.50 -11.68
N GLY A 48 -29.38 22.41 -12.65
CA GLY A 48 -28.39 23.48 -12.81
C GLY A 48 -28.59 24.72 -11.94
N ALA A 49 -28.99 24.59 -10.67
CA ALA A 49 -29.16 25.78 -9.81
C ALA A 49 -28.77 25.58 -8.33
N GLY A 50 -28.09 24.48 -8.00
CA GLY A 50 -27.58 24.28 -6.64
C GLY A 50 -26.33 25.13 -6.39
N LYS A 51 -26.08 25.49 -5.13
CA LYS A 51 -24.77 25.99 -4.69
C LYS A 51 -23.78 24.81 -4.67
N PRO A 52 -22.52 24.98 -5.12
CA PRO A 52 -21.51 23.96 -4.93
C PRO A 52 -21.30 23.70 -3.43
N SER A 53 -20.78 22.53 -3.11
CA SER A 53 -20.35 22.17 -1.77
C SER A 53 -19.33 23.20 -1.24
N ALA A 54 -19.31 23.40 0.08
CA ALA A 54 -18.40 24.35 0.71
C ALA A 54 -16.93 24.00 0.42
N ALA A 55 -16.60 22.71 0.35
CA ALA A 55 -15.26 22.22 0.02
C ALA A 55 -14.85 22.62 -1.41
N LEU A 56 -15.71 22.38 -2.41
CA LEU A 56 -15.41 22.78 -3.78
C LEU A 56 -15.36 24.31 -3.92
N ALA A 57 -16.28 25.03 -3.26
CA ALA A 57 -16.28 26.49 -3.26
C ALA A 57 -14.98 27.07 -2.70
N ALA A 58 -14.41 26.47 -1.65
CA ALA A 58 -13.13 26.88 -1.08
C ALA A 58 -11.96 26.63 -2.06
N LEU A 59 -11.94 25.48 -2.75
CA LEU A 59 -10.92 25.16 -3.75
C LEU A 59 -10.99 26.09 -4.96
N LEU A 60 -12.21 26.42 -5.41
CA LEU A 60 -12.44 27.39 -6.47
C LEU A 60 -11.90 28.77 -6.09
N ALA A 61 -12.23 29.26 -4.89
CA ALA A 61 -11.74 30.54 -4.40
C ALA A 61 -10.21 30.57 -4.24
N ALA A 62 -9.61 29.49 -3.74
CA ALA A 62 -8.15 29.36 -3.62
C ALA A 62 -7.47 29.38 -4.99
N HIS A 63 -8.01 28.64 -5.96
CA HIS A 63 -7.50 28.65 -7.33
C HIS A 63 -7.65 30.02 -8.00
N GLU A 64 -8.82 30.65 -7.92
CA GLU A 64 -9.06 31.99 -8.50
C GLU A 64 -8.12 33.04 -7.91
N MET A 65 -7.88 33.00 -6.60
CA MET A 65 -6.96 33.90 -5.91
C MET A 65 -5.51 33.66 -6.36
N ALA A 66 -5.04 32.42 -6.35
CA ALA A 66 -3.68 32.07 -6.79
C ALA A 66 -3.45 32.43 -8.26
N TYR A 67 -4.46 32.17 -9.11
CA TYR A 67 -4.45 32.53 -10.52
C TYR A 67 -4.40 34.05 -10.73
N GLY A 68 -5.20 34.82 -9.99
CA GLY A 68 -5.14 36.29 -10.02
C GLY A 68 -3.76 36.83 -9.62
N TYR A 69 -3.14 36.24 -8.60
CA TYR A 69 -1.79 36.61 -8.17
C TYR A 69 -0.71 36.26 -9.20
N ALA A 70 -0.79 35.08 -9.83
CA ALA A 70 0.15 34.68 -10.87
C ALA A 70 0.05 35.62 -12.10
N LEU A 71 -1.18 35.94 -12.54
CA LEU A 71 -1.41 36.89 -13.62
C LEU A 71 -0.91 38.30 -13.28
N TYR A 72 -1.14 38.75 -12.05
CA TYR A 72 -0.62 40.04 -11.59
C TYR A 72 0.91 40.08 -11.63
N ALA A 73 1.57 39.05 -11.07
CA ALA A 73 3.03 38.97 -11.08
C ALA A 73 3.62 38.94 -12.48
N GLU A 74 2.96 38.25 -13.41
CA GLU A 74 3.37 38.21 -14.81
C GLU A 74 3.20 39.57 -15.49
N ALA A 75 2.04 40.20 -15.35
CA ALA A 75 1.73 41.49 -15.97
C ALA A 75 2.67 42.62 -15.50
N TYR A 76 3.16 42.53 -14.26
CA TYR A 76 4.04 43.53 -13.64
C TYR A 76 5.50 43.09 -13.51
N GLY A 77 5.87 41.91 -14.01
CA GLY A 77 7.25 41.41 -13.97
C GLY A 77 7.83 41.27 -12.56
N LEU A 78 7.03 40.77 -11.60
CA LEU A 78 7.48 40.59 -10.22
C LEU A 78 8.50 39.44 -10.11
N PRO A 79 9.48 39.54 -9.19
CA PRO A 79 10.54 38.54 -9.04
C PRO A 79 10.06 37.19 -8.49
N ASP A 80 8.87 37.14 -7.90
CA ASP A 80 8.24 35.95 -7.30
C ASP A 80 7.28 35.22 -8.26
N LEU A 81 7.36 35.51 -9.57
CA LEU A 81 6.49 34.90 -10.58
C LEU A 81 6.52 33.37 -10.54
N ALA A 82 7.70 32.76 -10.38
CA ALA A 82 7.85 31.31 -10.34
C ALA A 82 7.11 30.68 -9.14
N GLU A 83 7.25 31.26 -7.95
CA GLU A 83 6.57 30.80 -6.73
C GLU A 83 5.05 30.93 -6.86
N ARG A 84 4.56 32.05 -7.41
CA ARG A 84 3.12 32.27 -7.61
C ARG A 84 2.53 31.35 -8.67
N ARG A 85 3.27 31.02 -9.72
CA ARG A 85 2.87 30.03 -10.73
C ARG A 85 2.78 28.64 -10.12
N GLN A 86 3.75 28.26 -9.29
CA GLN A 86 3.68 27.00 -8.54
C GLN A 86 2.46 26.96 -7.61
N ALA A 87 2.19 28.03 -6.85
CA ALA A 87 1.02 28.10 -5.98
C ALA A 87 -0.31 27.99 -6.75
N GLU A 88 -0.39 28.61 -7.93
CA GLU A 88 -1.53 28.48 -8.84
C GLU A 88 -1.71 27.06 -9.35
N GLU A 89 -0.63 26.40 -9.78
CA GLU A 89 -0.65 25.01 -10.25
C GLU A 89 -1.08 24.05 -9.14
N GLU A 90 -0.58 24.22 -7.92
CA GLU A 90 -0.97 23.41 -6.77
C GLU A 90 -2.45 23.61 -6.41
N ALA A 91 -2.94 24.86 -6.41
CA ALA A 91 -4.35 25.15 -6.16
C ALA A 91 -5.25 24.57 -7.26
N PHE A 92 -4.82 24.64 -8.53
CA PHE A 92 -5.57 24.06 -9.64
C PHE A 92 -5.55 22.52 -9.62
N ARG A 93 -4.43 21.91 -9.25
CA ARG A 93 -4.30 20.47 -9.06
C ARG A 93 -5.21 19.97 -7.94
N ALA A 94 -5.25 20.68 -6.81
CA ALA A 94 -6.19 20.38 -5.73
C ALA A 94 -7.65 20.47 -6.20
N LEU A 95 -7.99 21.47 -7.02
CA LEU A 95 -9.30 21.58 -7.65
C LEU A 95 -9.57 20.39 -8.59
N LEU A 96 -8.62 20.06 -9.48
CA LEU A 96 -8.73 18.97 -10.46
C LEU A 96 -9.03 17.62 -9.83
N HIS A 97 -8.43 17.32 -8.68
CA HIS A 97 -8.54 16.03 -8.00
C HIS A 97 -9.56 16.03 -6.86
N SER A 98 -10.37 17.09 -6.74
CA SER A 98 -11.40 17.21 -5.71
C SER A 98 -12.60 16.29 -5.98
N PRO A 99 -13.19 15.70 -4.92
CA PRO A 99 -14.41 14.95 -5.08
C PRO A 99 -15.62 15.84 -5.46
N LEU A 100 -16.48 15.37 -6.38
CA LEU A 100 -17.63 16.10 -6.90
C LEU A 100 -18.90 15.38 -6.46
N HIS A 101 -19.57 15.93 -5.45
CA HIS A 101 -20.67 15.26 -4.75
C HIS A 101 -22.06 15.57 -5.31
N SER A 102 -22.15 16.57 -6.20
CA SER A 102 -23.41 17.05 -6.75
C SER A 102 -23.29 17.54 -8.19
N ASP A 103 -24.43 17.72 -8.88
CA ASP A 103 -24.45 18.34 -10.20
C ASP A 103 -24.05 19.83 -10.14
N ALA A 104 -24.31 20.49 -9.01
CA ALA A 104 -23.83 21.84 -8.74
C ALA A 104 -22.29 21.89 -8.65
N ASP A 105 -21.68 20.88 -8.00
CA ASP A 105 -20.22 20.74 -7.98
C ASP A 105 -19.67 20.53 -9.39
N ARG A 106 -20.26 19.62 -10.17
CA ARG A 106 -19.84 19.35 -11.55
C ARG A 106 -19.94 20.58 -12.44
N ALA A 107 -21.01 21.36 -12.30
CA ALA A 107 -21.21 22.59 -13.07
C ALA A 107 -20.19 23.67 -12.70
N ALA A 108 -19.96 23.90 -11.40
CA ALA A 108 -18.99 24.89 -10.91
C ALA A 108 -17.54 24.49 -11.28
N TYR A 109 -17.20 23.22 -11.12
CA TYR A 109 -15.93 22.64 -11.55
C TYR A 109 -15.69 22.82 -13.05
N ALA A 110 -16.68 22.45 -13.89
CA ALA A 110 -16.57 22.58 -15.34
C ALA A 110 -16.36 24.04 -15.77
N ALA A 111 -17.08 24.99 -15.16
CA ALA A 111 -16.91 26.40 -15.45
C ALA A 111 -15.48 26.90 -15.15
N ALA A 112 -14.89 26.47 -14.04
CA ALA A 112 -13.53 26.85 -13.66
C ALA A 112 -12.47 26.27 -14.59
N VAL A 113 -12.57 24.97 -14.92
CA VAL A 113 -11.62 24.31 -15.84
C VAL A 113 -11.70 24.93 -17.24
N ILE A 114 -12.92 25.14 -17.77
CA ILE A 114 -13.12 25.76 -19.09
C ILE A 114 -12.56 27.20 -19.09
N SER A 115 -12.76 27.96 -18.01
CA SER A 115 -12.27 29.34 -17.91
C SER A 115 -10.74 29.42 -17.91
N ARG A 116 -10.04 28.49 -17.23
CA ARG A 116 -8.57 28.40 -17.27
C ARG A 116 -8.08 28.07 -18.68
N GLN A 117 -8.69 27.06 -19.30
CA GLN A 117 -8.26 26.53 -20.60
C GLN A 117 -8.58 27.46 -21.76
N GLY A 118 -9.69 28.19 -21.70
CA GLY A 118 -10.01 29.26 -22.65
C GLY A 118 -9.00 30.41 -22.65
N ARG A 119 -8.12 30.49 -21.66
CA ARG A 119 -7.05 31.49 -21.57
C ARG A 119 -5.65 30.94 -21.85
N CYS A 120 -5.48 29.61 -21.93
CA CYS A 120 -4.25 28.95 -22.37
C CYS A 120 -4.11 28.92 -23.91
N HIS A 121 -4.49 30.02 -24.59
CA HIS A 121 -4.39 30.15 -26.04
C HIS A 121 -2.91 30.19 -26.48
N GLY A 122 -2.28 29.02 -26.63
CA GLY A 122 -0.92 28.92 -27.15
C GLY A 122 -0.24 27.54 -27.10
N GLU A 123 -0.71 26.58 -26.29
CA GLU A 123 -0.06 25.27 -26.17
C GLU A 123 -0.87 24.15 -26.87
N ASP A 124 -0.43 23.77 -28.06
CA ASP A 124 -1.06 22.81 -28.99
C ASP A 124 -1.02 21.33 -28.55
N THR A 125 -0.76 21.01 -27.28
CA THR A 125 -0.55 19.63 -26.82
C THR A 125 -1.66 19.10 -25.89
N ALA A 126 -2.92 19.26 -26.29
CA ALA A 126 -4.08 18.72 -25.57
C ALA A 126 -4.31 17.19 -25.77
N ALA A 127 -3.29 16.44 -26.22
CA ALA A 127 -3.45 15.04 -26.65
C ALA A 127 -3.05 13.99 -25.59
N GLU A 128 -2.38 14.38 -24.51
CA GLU A 128 -1.91 13.43 -23.51
C GLU A 128 -2.99 13.06 -22.50
N ARG A 129 -2.96 11.80 -22.05
CA ARG A 129 -3.95 11.23 -21.13
C ARG A 129 -4.02 11.96 -19.78
N ASP A 130 -2.90 12.54 -19.37
CA ASP A 130 -2.74 13.26 -18.10
C ASP A 130 -2.93 14.78 -18.25
N HIS A 131 -3.29 15.23 -19.46
CA HIS A 131 -3.62 16.63 -19.70
C HIS A 131 -4.82 17.05 -18.83
N PRO A 132 -4.79 18.24 -18.20
CA PRO A 132 -5.86 18.73 -17.33
C PRO A 132 -7.27 18.63 -17.90
N MET A 133 -7.42 18.84 -19.21
CA MET A 133 -8.72 18.69 -19.89
C MET A 133 -9.20 17.24 -19.96
N ALA A 134 -8.31 16.27 -20.16
CA ALA A 134 -8.66 14.86 -20.18
C ALA A 134 -9.09 14.38 -18.79
N VAL A 135 -8.38 14.84 -17.75
CA VAL A 135 -8.72 14.60 -16.33
C VAL A 135 -10.08 15.21 -15.98
N ALA A 136 -10.29 16.49 -16.32
CA ALA A 136 -11.55 17.17 -16.05
C ALA A 136 -12.73 16.55 -16.80
N PHE A 137 -12.54 16.16 -18.06
CA PHE A 137 -13.56 15.45 -18.84
C PHE A 137 -13.97 14.13 -18.16
N ARG A 138 -13.00 13.36 -17.64
CA ARG A 138 -13.28 12.12 -16.91
C ARG A 138 -14.06 12.36 -15.61
N ASN A 139 -13.63 13.33 -14.81
CA ASN A 139 -14.31 13.70 -13.57
C ASN A 139 -15.76 14.11 -13.83
N ILE A 140 -16.01 14.92 -14.86
CA ILE A 140 -17.35 15.38 -15.23
C ILE A 140 -18.20 14.22 -15.78
N THR A 141 -17.66 13.44 -16.72
CA THR A 141 -18.42 12.45 -17.50
C THR A 141 -18.69 11.17 -16.72
N PHE A 142 -17.70 10.67 -15.99
CA PHE A 142 -17.79 9.38 -15.32
C PHE A 142 -18.00 9.50 -13.81
N GLY A 143 -17.77 10.69 -13.23
CA GLY A 143 -17.75 10.85 -11.77
C GLY A 143 -16.65 10.03 -11.09
N GLU A 144 -15.73 9.48 -11.88
CA GLU A 144 -14.54 8.78 -11.41
C GLU A 144 -13.54 9.85 -10.99
N HIS A 145 -13.29 9.98 -9.70
CA HIS A 145 -12.17 10.80 -9.23
C HIS A 145 -10.88 10.18 -9.73
N ALA A 146 -10.32 10.79 -10.77
CA ALA A 146 -8.96 10.51 -11.16
C ALA A 146 -8.07 10.98 -10.02
N ARG A 147 -7.62 10.06 -9.16
CA ARG A 147 -6.62 10.36 -8.14
C ARG A 147 -5.38 10.88 -8.85
N GLU A 148 -4.76 11.92 -8.30
CA GLU A 148 -3.50 12.42 -8.83
C GLU A 148 -2.48 11.27 -8.91
N PRO A 149 -1.89 11.01 -10.10
CA PRO A 149 -0.82 10.04 -10.25
C PRO A 149 0.29 10.37 -9.25
N GLU A 150 0.79 9.36 -8.52
CA GLU A 150 1.79 9.60 -7.48
C GLU A 150 3.04 10.30 -8.03
N GLU A 151 3.42 9.95 -9.26
CA GLU A 151 4.53 10.51 -10.04
C GLU A 151 4.44 12.04 -10.28
N MET A 152 3.24 12.61 -10.26
CA MET A 152 3.03 14.05 -10.50
C MET A 152 3.02 14.89 -9.22
N ARG A 153 2.86 14.26 -8.04
CA ARG A 153 2.78 14.97 -6.75
C ARG A 153 4.05 15.73 -6.38
N HIS A 154 5.19 15.35 -6.96
CA HIS A 154 6.51 15.91 -6.66
C HIS A 154 6.99 16.93 -7.71
N LEU A 155 6.33 17.06 -8.85
CA LEU A 155 6.72 18.04 -9.87
C LEU A 155 6.54 19.46 -9.30
N GLY A 156 7.68 20.17 -9.17
CA GLY A 156 7.77 21.54 -8.66
C GLY A 156 8.25 21.68 -7.20
N ARG A 157 8.28 20.60 -6.41
CA ARG A 157 8.73 20.67 -5.00
C ARG A 157 10.19 20.25 -4.90
N GLU A 158 11.08 21.11 -4.42
CA GLU A 158 12.39 20.66 -3.91
C GLU A 158 12.14 19.76 -2.70
N VAL A 159 12.20 18.45 -2.91
CA VAL A 159 12.07 17.49 -1.82
C VAL A 159 13.41 17.44 -1.11
N ALA A 160 13.47 18.02 0.09
CA ALA A 160 14.62 17.84 0.98
C ALA A 160 14.89 16.32 1.14
N PRO A 161 16.16 15.88 1.05
CA PRO A 161 16.49 14.47 1.18
C PRO A 161 15.97 13.94 2.53
N ASP A 162 15.40 12.73 2.49
CA ASP A 162 14.79 12.12 3.66
C ASP A 162 15.82 11.97 4.80
N PRO A 163 15.52 12.45 6.02
CA PRO A 163 16.46 12.42 7.13
C PRO A 163 16.98 11.01 7.44
N ILE A 164 16.21 9.96 7.13
CA ILE A 164 16.64 8.57 7.34
C ILE A 164 17.89 8.21 6.54
N LEU A 165 18.07 8.81 5.36
CA LEU A 165 19.21 8.51 4.50
C LEU A 165 20.52 8.97 5.13
N ALA A 166 20.50 10.14 5.79
CA ALA A 166 21.65 10.65 6.53
C ALA A 166 21.96 9.78 7.76
N ALA A 167 20.93 9.33 8.49
CA ALA A 167 21.09 8.43 9.62
C ALA A 167 21.70 7.07 9.20
N ILE A 168 21.20 6.48 8.10
CA ILE A 168 21.72 5.21 7.55
C ILE A 168 23.18 5.38 7.13
N ALA A 169 23.52 6.48 6.44
CA ALA A 169 24.90 6.74 6.02
C ALA A 169 25.85 6.84 7.23
N ALA A 170 25.43 7.53 8.30
CA ALA A 170 26.20 7.61 9.54
C ALA A 170 26.39 6.25 10.21
N SER A 171 25.36 5.41 10.25
CA SER A 171 25.46 4.06 10.82
C SER A 171 26.40 3.17 10.01
N LYS A 172 26.34 3.22 8.67
CA LYS A 172 27.25 2.46 7.81
C LYS A 172 28.70 2.88 8.03
N ALA A 173 28.98 4.19 8.07
CA ALA A 173 30.32 4.69 8.33
C ALA A 173 30.88 4.27 9.70
N ALA A 174 30.03 4.21 10.73
CA ALA A 174 30.45 3.72 12.06
C ALA A 174 30.74 2.22 12.06
N SER A 175 29.91 1.41 11.39
CA SER A 175 30.15 -0.03 11.23
C SER A 175 31.43 -0.30 10.42
N ASP A 176 31.64 0.41 9.31
CA ASP A 176 32.86 0.27 8.49
C ASP A 176 34.12 0.62 9.30
N ALA A 177 34.04 1.61 10.19
CA ALA A 177 35.16 1.99 11.07
C ALA A 177 35.48 0.91 12.11
N LEU A 178 34.45 0.23 12.65
CA LEU A 178 34.63 -0.90 13.56
C LEU A 178 35.21 -2.12 12.84
N ASP A 179 34.72 -2.43 11.63
CA ASP A 179 35.25 -3.52 10.80
C ASP A 179 36.72 -3.28 10.44
N ALA A 180 37.07 -2.06 10.01
CA ALA A 180 38.45 -1.68 9.69
C ALA A 180 39.36 -1.66 10.93
N PHE A 181 38.82 -1.50 12.14
CA PHE A 181 39.57 -1.69 13.37
C PHE A 181 39.84 -3.18 13.61
N GLY A 182 38.81 -4.02 13.52
CA GLY A 182 38.91 -5.48 13.64
C GLY A 182 39.96 -6.08 12.70
N ASP A 183 39.92 -5.71 11.42
CA ASP A 183 40.88 -6.14 10.40
C ASP A 183 42.33 -5.79 10.74
N ARG A 184 42.55 -4.59 11.31
CA ARG A 184 43.90 -4.13 11.70
C ARG A 184 44.44 -4.81 12.95
N THR A 185 43.56 -5.17 13.88
CA THR A 185 43.94 -5.80 15.15
C THR A 185 43.91 -7.33 15.13
N PHE A 186 43.36 -7.93 14.07
CA PHE A 186 43.23 -9.38 13.95
C PHE A 186 44.60 -10.08 14.04
N GLY A 187 44.72 -11.03 14.98
CA GLY A 187 45.96 -11.79 15.21
C GLY A 187 47.07 -11.04 15.95
N VAL A 188 46.82 -9.81 16.39
CA VAL A 188 47.77 -9.00 17.17
C VAL A 188 47.31 -8.94 18.63
N PRO A 189 48.22 -9.06 19.63
CA PRO A 189 47.87 -8.82 21.02
C PRO A 189 47.31 -7.40 21.23
N LEU A 190 46.09 -7.30 21.77
CA LEU A 190 45.44 -6.01 22.02
C LEU A 190 46.18 -5.25 23.13
N THR A 191 46.65 -4.04 22.80
CA THR A 191 47.15 -3.06 23.78
C THR A 191 45.98 -2.42 24.52
N GLU A 192 46.27 -1.68 25.59
CA GLU A 192 45.22 -0.92 26.29
C GLU A 192 44.59 0.15 25.39
N GLU A 193 45.40 0.83 24.58
CA GLU A 193 44.93 1.81 23.59
C GLU A 193 43.97 1.18 22.57
N HIS A 194 44.23 -0.06 22.14
CA HIS A 194 43.30 -0.77 21.26
C HIS A 194 41.95 -1.05 21.95
N ARG A 195 41.95 -1.44 23.23
CA ARG A 195 40.70 -1.67 23.98
C ARG A 195 39.90 -0.39 24.14
N GLU A 196 40.56 0.72 24.49
CA GLU A 196 39.91 2.02 24.59
C GLU A 196 39.29 2.46 23.24
N GLN A 197 40.02 2.23 22.15
CA GLN A 197 39.52 2.52 20.79
C GLN A 197 38.34 1.63 20.40
N GLU A 198 38.39 0.33 20.70
CA GLU A 198 37.31 -0.63 20.43
C GLU A 198 36.02 -0.23 21.17
N VAL A 199 36.13 0.14 22.45
CA VAL A 199 34.99 0.62 23.26
C VAL A 199 34.39 1.87 22.64
N ALA A 200 35.22 2.82 22.21
CA ALA A 200 34.75 4.07 21.59
C ALA A 200 34.02 3.81 20.25
N LEU A 201 34.57 2.94 19.40
CA LEU A 201 33.96 2.57 18.11
C LEU A 201 32.63 1.81 18.31
N THR A 202 32.60 0.86 19.25
CA THR A 202 31.37 0.13 19.61
C THR A 202 30.28 1.07 20.12
N ALA A 203 30.65 2.04 20.98
CA ALA A 203 29.71 3.04 21.46
C ALA A 203 29.21 3.96 20.33
N ALA A 204 30.08 4.35 19.40
CA ALA A 204 29.72 5.15 18.25
C ALA A 204 28.75 4.40 17.31
N GLU A 205 29.04 3.15 16.98
CA GLU A 205 28.18 2.29 16.17
C GLU A 205 26.79 2.11 16.81
N GLY A 206 26.76 1.78 18.11
CA GLY A 206 25.51 1.66 18.87
C GLY A 206 24.66 2.93 18.83
N LYS A 207 25.29 4.10 18.98
CA LYS A 207 24.63 5.41 18.91
C LYS A 207 24.06 5.70 17.53
N THR A 208 24.84 5.53 16.46
CA THR A 208 24.38 5.79 15.09
C THR A 208 23.28 4.83 14.67
N ARG A 209 23.37 3.57 15.09
CA ARG A 209 22.33 2.57 14.84
C ARG A 209 21.03 2.91 15.55
N ALA A 210 21.09 3.34 16.81
CA ALA A 210 19.92 3.82 17.53
C ALA A 210 19.26 5.02 16.83
N ALA A 211 20.07 5.94 16.26
CA ALA A 211 19.55 7.08 15.51
C ALA A 211 18.78 6.65 14.24
N VAL A 212 19.21 5.60 13.53
CA VAL A 212 18.45 5.05 12.39
C VAL A 212 17.05 4.62 12.84
N TRP A 213 16.95 3.85 13.92
CA TRP A 213 15.67 3.35 14.42
C TRP A 213 14.76 4.42 15.03
N GLN A 214 15.33 5.55 15.45
CA GLN A 214 14.58 6.70 15.96
C GLN A 214 14.16 7.69 14.85
N THR A 215 14.75 7.59 13.66
CA THR A 215 14.45 8.52 12.56
C THR A 215 13.26 8.02 11.77
N VAL A 216 12.20 8.83 11.69
CA VAL A 216 10.99 8.48 10.92
C VAL A 216 11.22 8.85 9.45
N PRO A 217 11.17 7.87 8.51
CA PRO A 217 11.26 8.17 7.09
C PRO A 217 10.03 8.95 6.62
N THR A 218 10.23 10.02 5.87
CA THR A 218 9.15 10.92 5.39
C THR A 218 8.81 10.71 3.91
N THR A 219 9.59 9.90 3.20
CA THR A 219 9.46 9.64 1.77
C THR A 219 9.38 8.13 1.48
N PRO A 220 8.78 7.72 0.36
CA PRO A 220 8.84 6.32 -0.09
C PRO A 220 10.27 5.79 -0.22
N ALA A 221 11.20 6.60 -0.76
CA ALA A 221 12.60 6.21 -0.91
C ALA A 221 13.27 5.96 0.45
N GLY A 222 13.01 6.80 1.44
CA GLY A 222 13.51 6.61 2.80
C GLY A 222 12.96 5.35 3.47
N ARG A 223 11.68 5.04 3.26
CA ARG A 223 11.05 3.79 3.74
C ARG A 223 11.73 2.56 3.15
N THR A 224 11.96 2.54 1.84
CA THR A 224 12.69 1.43 1.19
C THR A 224 14.11 1.31 1.74
N ALA A 225 14.82 2.43 1.90
CA ALA A 225 16.18 2.43 2.43
C ALA A 225 16.25 1.87 3.87
N LEU A 226 15.26 2.15 4.72
CA LEU A 226 15.17 1.61 6.07
C LEU A 226 14.95 0.09 6.06
N VAL A 227 14.10 -0.43 5.17
CA VAL A 227 13.88 -1.87 5.00
C VAL A 227 15.17 -2.57 4.53
N ASP A 228 15.89 -1.99 3.58
CA ASP A 228 17.14 -2.56 3.10
C ASP A 228 18.24 -2.51 4.17
N PHE A 229 18.30 -1.42 4.95
CA PHE A 229 19.16 -1.34 6.12
C PHE A 229 18.82 -2.45 7.14
N ALA A 230 17.54 -2.61 7.48
CA ALA A 230 17.06 -3.67 8.36
C ALA A 230 17.49 -5.06 7.90
N ARG A 231 17.30 -5.39 6.62
CA ARG A 231 17.76 -6.66 6.03
C ARG A 231 19.27 -6.85 6.16
N SER A 232 20.05 -5.80 5.87
CA SER A 232 21.51 -5.87 5.98
C SER A 232 21.97 -6.14 7.41
N MET A 233 21.27 -5.57 8.40
CA MET A 233 21.53 -5.85 9.81
C MET A 233 21.19 -7.30 10.15
N VAL A 234 20.08 -7.84 9.62
CA VAL A 234 19.70 -9.24 9.88
C VAL A 234 20.76 -10.16 9.32
N ALA A 235 21.22 -9.92 8.09
CA ALA A 235 22.29 -10.70 7.49
C ALA A 235 23.61 -10.60 8.27
N ARG A 236 23.91 -9.46 8.89
CA ARG A 236 25.14 -9.23 9.66
C ARG A 236 25.13 -9.93 11.03
N PHE A 237 23.98 -9.97 11.72
CA PHE A 237 23.87 -10.55 13.06
C PHE A 237 23.33 -11.99 13.06
N ALA A 238 22.69 -12.44 11.99
CA ALA A 238 22.39 -13.85 11.80
C ALA A 238 23.70 -14.58 11.44
N ASN A 239 24.43 -15.01 12.47
CA ASN A 239 25.59 -15.87 12.29
C ASN A 239 25.23 -17.09 11.43
N SER A 240 26.13 -17.50 10.54
CA SER A 240 26.04 -18.79 9.83
C SER A 240 26.11 -20.01 10.76
N GLU A 241 26.48 -19.80 12.03
CA GLU A 241 26.65 -20.85 13.07
C GLU A 241 25.45 -21.00 14.02
N GLY A 242 24.35 -20.28 13.81
CA GLY A 242 23.05 -20.63 14.41
C GLY A 242 22.78 -20.14 15.84
N ASP A 243 23.44 -19.08 16.30
CA ASP A 243 23.05 -18.43 17.57
C ASP A 243 21.85 -17.51 17.35
N THR A 244 20.68 -17.96 17.80
CA THR A 244 19.35 -17.37 17.48
C THR A 244 18.94 -16.18 18.33
N ASP A 245 19.66 -15.89 19.42
CA ASP A 245 19.22 -14.90 20.41
C ASP A 245 19.31 -13.44 19.90
N ASP A 246 20.26 -13.13 19.02
CA ASP A 246 20.45 -11.78 18.45
C ASP A 246 19.46 -11.44 17.33
N ALA A 247 19.04 -12.43 16.54
CA ALA A 247 18.08 -12.23 15.45
C ALA A 247 16.71 -11.77 15.97
N GLY A 248 16.28 -12.28 17.14
CA GLY A 248 15.04 -11.87 17.78
C GLY A 248 15.07 -10.43 18.31
N HIS A 249 16.20 -9.96 18.85
CA HIS A 249 16.35 -8.57 19.28
C HIS A 249 16.31 -7.61 18.08
N LEU A 250 16.98 -7.98 16.99
CA LEU A 250 17.00 -7.17 15.78
C LEU A 250 15.64 -7.17 15.07
N LEU A 251 14.93 -8.30 15.00
CA LEU A 251 13.58 -8.36 14.48
C LEU A 251 12.64 -7.44 15.29
N GLY A 252 12.76 -7.43 16.62
CA GLY A 252 12.03 -6.49 17.48
C GLY A 252 12.27 -5.02 17.08
N ARG A 253 13.53 -4.61 16.86
CA ARG A 253 13.86 -3.25 16.40
C ARG A 253 13.33 -2.90 15.01
N ILE A 254 13.29 -3.88 14.11
CA ILE A 254 12.71 -3.72 12.77
C ILE A 254 11.19 -3.50 12.87
N LEU A 255 10.53 -4.27 13.73
CA LEU A 255 9.09 -4.14 13.98
C LEU A 255 8.74 -2.80 14.66
N ASP A 256 9.59 -2.29 15.59
CA ASP A 256 9.46 -0.95 16.15
C ASP A 256 9.47 0.13 15.05
N ALA A 257 10.39 0.02 14.10
CA ALA A 257 10.51 0.97 12.99
C ALA A 257 9.30 0.89 12.03
N PHE A 258 8.81 -0.31 11.74
CA PHE A 258 7.57 -0.48 10.97
C PHE A 258 6.36 0.11 11.70
N SER A 259 6.25 -0.08 13.01
CA SER A 259 5.20 0.52 13.84
C SER A 259 5.21 2.06 13.73
N ALA A 260 6.38 2.68 13.86
CA ALA A 260 6.54 4.13 13.72
C ALA A 260 6.16 4.63 12.31
N MET A 261 6.49 3.87 11.27
CA MET A 261 6.09 4.18 9.89
C MET A 261 4.58 4.12 9.69
N VAL A 262 3.91 3.10 10.23
CA VAL A 262 2.45 2.94 10.15
C VAL A 262 1.73 4.04 10.93
N ALA A 263 2.25 4.43 12.09
CA ALA A 263 1.71 5.55 12.87
C ALA A 263 1.80 6.90 12.13
N ALA A 264 2.89 7.12 11.37
CA ALA A 264 3.09 8.34 10.58
C ALA A 264 2.14 8.45 9.37
N ASP A 265 1.83 7.34 8.69
CA ASP A 265 0.87 7.32 7.57
C ASP A 265 -0.58 7.50 8.03
N TRP A 266 -0.94 6.97 9.21
CA TRP A 266 -2.29 7.13 9.77
C TRP A 266 -2.57 8.55 10.28
N GLY A 267 -1.54 9.26 10.77
CA GLY A 267 -1.67 10.65 11.21
C GLY A 267 -1.94 11.65 10.08
N ASN A 268 -1.52 11.35 8.86
CA ASN A 268 -1.60 12.27 7.71
C ASN A 268 -2.87 12.09 6.84
N THR A 269 -3.74 11.13 7.17
CA THR A 269 -5.01 10.89 6.46
C THR A 269 -6.26 11.24 7.27
N ALA A 270 -6.09 11.71 8.52
CA ALA A 270 -7.21 12.20 9.31
C ALA A 270 -7.65 13.61 8.85
N PRO A 271 -8.93 13.82 8.50
CA PRO A 271 -9.43 15.15 8.14
C PRO A 271 -9.28 16.15 9.31
N PRO A 272 -9.18 17.47 9.05
CA PRO A 272 -9.07 18.46 10.11
C PRO A 272 -10.30 18.39 11.03
N ILE A 273 -10.01 18.35 12.34
CA ILE A 273 -10.96 18.16 13.42
C ILE A 273 -11.95 19.34 13.46
N GLY A 274 -13.16 19.11 12.94
CA GLY A 274 -14.37 19.70 13.52
C GLY A 274 -14.64 19.07 14.88
N GLU A 275 -15.39 19.75 15.75
CA GLU A 275 -15.68 19.36 17.14
C GLU A 275 -15.64 17.84 17.37
N PRO A 276 -14.88 17.35 18.37
CA PRO A 276 -14.65 15.93 18.56
C PRO A 276 -15.99 15.24 18.70
N ALA A 277 -16.34 14.45 17.68
CA ALA A 277 -17.36 13.43 17.83
C ALA A 277 -17.03 12.64 19.10
N PRO A 278 -18.01 12.29 19.95
CA PRO A 278 -17.77 11.52 21.15
C PRO A 278 -16.89 10.33 20.77
N ALA A 279 -15.76 10.18 21.48
CA ALA A 279 -14.77 9.16 21.17
C ALA A 279 -15.53 7.85 20.92
N PRO A 280 -15.42 7.25 19.72
CA PRO A 280 -16.09 5.99 19.46
C PRO A 280 -15.71 5.06 20.60
N ALA A 281 -16.71 4.42 21.22
CA ALA A 281 -16.48 3.46 22.29
C ALA A 281 -15.31 2.58 21.85
N ALA A 282 -14.26 2.53 22.68
CA ALA A 282 -12.99 1.91 22.33
C ALA A 282 -13.28 0.54 21.73
N ILE A 283 -13.11 0.42 20.40
CA ILE A 283 -13.43 -0.81 19.69
C ILE A 283 -12.56 -1.88 20.32
N ASP A 284 -13.19 -3.00 20.66
CA ASP A 284 -12.51 -4.08 21.34
C ASP A 284 -11.25 -4.50 20.58
N TYR A 285 -10.24 -4.77 21.39
CA TYR A 285 -8.97 -5.36 21.08
C TYR A 285 -8.97 -6.25 19.83
N GLY A 286 -9.53 -7.43 20.09
CA GLY A 286 -9.64 -8.51 19.14
C GLY A 286 -10.60 -8.21 18.00
N GLU A 287 -11.60 -7.34 18.19
CA GLU A 287 -12.51 -6.95 17.10
C GLU A 287 -11.77 -6.18 16.01
N ARG A 288 -10.84 -5.28 16.39
CA ARG A 288 -9.98 -4.59 15.42
C ARG A 288 -9.06 -5.55 14.67
N ALA A 289 -8.42 -6.47 15.40
CA ALA A 289 -7.53 -7.48 14.82
C ALA A 289 -8.28 -8.38 13.84
N LYS A 290 -9.49 -8.81 14.21
CA LYS A 290 -10.40 -9.60 13.37
C LYS A 290 -10.81 -8.83 12.11
N LEU A 291 -11.29 -7.59 12.23
CA LEU A 291 -11.67 -6.76 11.08
C LEU A 291 -10.49 -6.53 10.13
N SER A 292 -9.28 -6.38 10.66
CA SER A 292 -8.07 -6.27 9.83
C SER A 292 -7.75 -7.58 9.11
N ALA A 293 -7.87 -8.73 9.79
CA ALA A 293 -7.72 -10.03 9.16
C ALA A 293 -8.77 -10.28 8.08
N GLU A 294 -10.00 -9.78 8.23
CA GLU A 294 -11.10 -9.88 7.26
C GLU A 294 -10.82 -9.17 5.92
N GLN A 295 -9.94 -8.17 5.91
CA GLN A 295 -9.54 -7.45 4.69
C GLN A 295 -8.70 -8.29 3.73
N ILE A 296 -8.15 -9.42 4.18
CA ILE A 296 -7.39 -10.34 3.33
C ILE A 296 -8.36 -11.05 2.38
N GLU A 297 -8.23 -10.78 1.09
CA GLU A 297 -9.02 -11.43 0.03
C GLU A 297 -8.44 -12.81 -0.30
N LEU A 298 -9.16 -13.87 0.07
CA LEU A 298 -8.73 -15.26 -0.12
C LEU A 298 -9.34 -15.93 -1.36
N SER A 299 -10.46 -15.40 -1.87
CA SER A 299 -11.28 -16.06 -2.89
C SER A 299 -10.54 -16.28 -4.22
N GLY A 300 -9.62 -15.38 -4.56
CA GLY A 300 -8.81 -15.43 -5.78
C GLY A 300 -7.58 -16.33 -5.72
N LEU A 301 -7.26 -16.91 -4.56
CA LEU A 301 -6.09 -17.76 -4.37
C LEU A 301 -6.41 -19.23 -4.66
N ASP A 302 -5.46 -19.93 -5.28
CA ASP A 302 -5.51 -21.39 -5.40
C ASP A 302 -5.03 -22.09 -4.12
N VAL A 303 -5.19 -23.41 -4.05
CA VAL A 303 -4.87 -24.21 -2.86
C VAL A 303 -3.40 -24.06 -2.44
N LEU A 304 -2.47 -24.04 -3.40
CA LEU A 304 -1.03 -23.92 -3.11
C LEU A 304 -0.70 -22.52 -2.57
N SER A 305 -1.31 -21.48 -3.16
CA SER A 305 -1.15 -20.10 -2.67
C SER A 305 -1.72 -19.92 -1.27
N LEU A 306 -2.86 -20.56 -0.97
CA LEU A 306 -3.44 -20.56 0.37
C LEU A 306 -2.54 -21.31 1.37
N ALA A 307 -1.95 -22.44 1.00
CA ALA A 307 -1.02 -23.20 1.84
C ALA A 307 0.25 -22.39 2.17
N HIS A 308 0.87 -21.75 1.18
CA HIS A 308 2.01 -20.86 1.43
C HIS A 308 1.63 -19.65 2.31
N LEU A 309 0.43 -19.10 2.12
CA LEU A 309 -0.06 -18.01 2.95
C LEU A 309 -0.29 -18.47 4.39
N PHE A 310 -0.78 -19.70 4.58
CA PHE A 310 -0.95 -20.33 5.89
C PHE A 310 0.40 -20.44 6.61
N GLU A 311 1.43 -20.99 5.96
CA GLU A 311 2.79 -21.10 6.54
C GLU A 311 3.39 -19.72 6.89
N ALA A 312 3.22 -18.73 6.01
CA ALA A 312 3.69 -17.38 6.25
C ALA A 312 3.04 -16.77 7.51
N PHE A 313 1.71 -16.87 7.64
CA PHE A 313 1.00 -16.38 8.81
C PHE A 313 1.31 -17.19 10.08
N GLN A 314 1.63 -18.47 9.95
CA GLN A 314 2.08 -19.30 11.06
C GLN A 314 3.43 -18.78 11.60
N ALA A 315 4.39 -18.53 10.71
CA ALA A 315 5.69 -17.96 11.10
C ALA A 315 5.55 -16.57 11.73
N VAL A 316 4.68 -15.72 11.17
CA VAL A 316 4.37 -14.39 11.71
C VAL A 316 3.77 -14.50 13.11
N ARG A 317 2.76 -15.36 13.30
CA ARG A 317 2.13 -15.59 14.60
C ARG A 317 3.16 -16.03 15.64
N PHE A 318 3.97 -17.05 15.34
CA PHE A 318 4.99 -17.52 16.29
C PHE A 318 6.03 -16.45 16.63
N SER A 319 6.40 -15.62 15.66
CA SER A 319 7.31 -14.50 15.89
C SER A 319 6.71 -13.50 16.90
N TRP A 320 5.43 -13.16 16.73
CA TRP A 320 4.73 -12.24 17.62
C TRP A 320 4.39 -12.83 18.99
N GLU A 321 4.01 -14.10 19.06
CA GLU A 321 3.87 -14.81 20.34
C GLU A 321 5.19 -14.79 21.13
N GLY A 322 6.32 -14.98 20.45
CA GLY A 322 7.65 -14.86 21.05
C GLY A 322 7.96 -13.45 21.56
N VAL A 323 7.49 -12.40 20.87
CA VAL A 323 7.60 -11.01 21.34
C VAL A 323 6.70 -10.80 22.56
N VAL A 324 5.43 -11.19 22.51
CA VAL A 324 4.45 -11.05 23.61
C VAL A 324 4.89 -11.81 24.87
N ALA A 325 5.53 -12.98 24.72
CA ALA A 325 6.00 -13.79 25.85
C ALA A 325 7.24 -13.23 26.57
N ARG A 326 7.96 -12.26 25.98
CA ARG A 326 9.18 -11.70 26.59
C ARG A 326 8.82 -10.71 27.69
N SER A 327 9.28 -10.98 28.91
CA SER A 327 9.03 -10.14 30.10
C SER A 327 9.60 -8.71 30.03
N TYR A 328 10.48 -8.43 29.06
CA TYR A 328 11.12 -7.12 28.85
C TYR A 328 10.56 -6.34 27.67
N CYS A 329 9.49 -6.82 27.02
CA CYS A 329 8.73 -5.98 26.11
C CYS A 329 8.07 -4.89 26.95
N ASP A 330 8.78 -3.78 27.13
CA ASP A 330 8.26 -2.59 27.75
C ASP A 330 7.11 -2.09 26.87
N ARG A 331 5.88 -2.39 27.30
CA ARG A 331 4.64 -1.99 26.63
C ARG A 331 4.59 -0.48 26.34
N GLY A 332 5.43 0.32 27.00
CA GLY A 332 5.54 1.75 26.76
C GLY A 332 5.95 2.13 25.34
N GLN A 333 6.79 1.35 24.64
CA GLN A 333 7.27 1.73 23.29
C GLN A 333 6.44 1.15 22.15
N LEU A 334 5.97 -0.09 22.30
CA LEU A 334 5.18 -0.78 21.27
C LEU A 334 3.66 -0.71 21.49
N GLY A 335 3.22 -0.24 22.65
CA GLY A 335 1.82 -0.24 23.03
C GLY A 335 1.23 -1.65 22.96
N ASP A 336 0.04 -1.75 22.36
CA ASP A 336 -0.68 -3.01 22.17
C ASP A 336 -0.39 -3.66 20.80
N LEU A 337 0.62 -3.18 20.05
CA LEU A 337 0.91 -3.70 18.71
C LEU A 337 1.27 -5.21 18.71
N PRO A 338 2.08 -5.74 19.64
CA PRO A 338 2.43 -7.16 19.62
C PRO A 338 1.22 -8.06 19.81
N GLU A 339 0.35 -7.72 20.77
CA GLU A 339 -0.93 -8.40 20.96
C GLU A 339 -1.81 -8.28 19.70
N PHE A 340 -1.74 -7.16 18.97
CA PHE A 340 -2.48 -6.96 17.71
C PHE A 340 -2.04 -7.80 16.57
N GLU A 341 -0.75 -7.80 16.30
CA GLU A 341 -0.26 -8.60 15.20
C GLU A 341 -0.35 -10.10 15.52
N SER A 342 -0.24 -10.49 16.79
CA SER A 342 -0.49 -11.87 17.24
C SER A 342 -1.95 -12.30 17.00
N GLU A 343 -2.93 -11.54 17.50
CA GLU A 343 -4.36 -11.82 17.33
C GLU A 343 -4.78 -11.75 15.85
N ARG A 344 -4.30 -10.74 15.11
CA ARG A 344 -4.59 -10.59 13.68
C ARG A 344 -4.07 -11.78 12.89
N ALA A 345 -2.84 -12.25 13.19
CA ALA A 345 -2.28 -13.42 12.55
C ALA A 345 -3.07 -14.70 12.91
N ALA A 346 -3.53 -14.84 14.14
CA ALA A 346 -4.40 -15.95 14.55
C ALA A 346 -5.74 -15.95 13.79
N PHE A 347 -6.42 -14.80 13.67
CA PHE A 347 -7.65 -14.67 12.88
C PHE A 347 -7.41 -14.93 11.38
N ALA A 348 -6.29 -14.45 10.83
CA ALA A 348 -5.93 -14.71 9.44
C ALA A 348 -5.70 -16.21 9.19
N LEU A 349 -4.98 -16.90 10.08
CA LEU A 349 -4.78 -18.35 10.00
C LEU A 349 -6.10 -19.12 10.02
N ALA A 350 -7.01 -18.75 10.92
CA ALA A 350 -8.33 -19.37 10.99
C ALA A 350 -9.10 -19.23 9.68
N ARG A 351 -9.14 -18.02 9.11
CA ARG A 351 -9.80 -17.76 7.82
C ARG A 351 -9.16 -18.53 6.67
N ILE A 352 -7.83 -18.61 6.62
CA ILE A 352 -7.11 -19.36 5.60
C ILE A 352 -7.40 -20.85 5.73
N ALA A 353 -7.40 -21.40 6.95
CA ALA A 353 -7.74 -22.80 7.20
C ALA A 353 -9.18 -23.14 6.76
N ASP A 354 -10.15 -22.28 7.10
CA ASP A 354 -11.54 -22.43 6.67
C ASP A 354 -11.67 -22.38 5.14
N GLU A 355 -10.98 -21.43 4.50
CA GLU A 355 -10.98 -21.30 3.04
C GLU A 355 -10.38 -22.54 2.38
N ILE A 356 -9.21 -23.01 2.84
CA ILE A 356 -8.54 -24.23 2.35
C ILE A 356 -9.48 -25.44 2.49
N ALA A 357 -10.14 -25.59 3.64
CA ALA A 357 -11.06 -26.69 3.89
C ALA A 357 -12.29 -26.67 2.97
N SER A 358 -12.68 -25.50 2.46
CA SER A 358 -13.79 -25.37 1.51
C SER A 358 -13.43 -25.73 0.06
N ARG A 359 -12.13 -25.82 -0.28
CA ARG A 359 -11.68 -26.08 -1.64
C ARG A 359 -11.74 -27.57 -1.99
N THR A 360 -12.14 -27.85 -3.23
CA THR A 360 -12.05 -29.21 -3.80
C THR A 360 -10.70 -29.37 -4.49
N PRO A 361 -9.84 -30.33 -4.07
CA PRO A 361 -8.56 -30.54 -4.72
C PRO A 361 -8.74 -31.06 -6.15
N SER A 362 -7.95 -30.53 -7.08
CA SER A 362 -7.92 -31.00 -8.48
C SER A 362 -6.78 -31.96 -8.78
N THR A 363 -5.79 -32.03 -7.89
CA THR A 363 -4.61 -32.91 -7.97
C THR A 363 -4.35 -33.55 -6.60
N ASP A 364 -3.59 -34.65 -6.58
CA ASP A 364 -3.15 -35.28 -5.33
C ASP A 364 -2.28 -34.33 -4.49
N GLU A 365 -1.42 -33.54 -5.13
CA GLU A 365 -0.61 -32.51 -4.48
C GLU A 365 -1.49 -31.48 -3.73
N GLN A 366 -2.54 -30.96 -4.37
CA GLN A 366 -3.48 -30.05 -3.70
C GLN A 366 -4.23 -30.72 -2.55
N ARG A 367 -4.57 -32.01 -2.70
CA ARG A 367 -5.20 -32.77 -1.61
C ARG A 367 -4.26 -32.87 -0.42
N ASP A 368 -2.99 -33.17 -0.66
CA ASP A 368 -1.99 -33.34 0.40
C ASP A 368 -1.71 -32.00 1.12
N GLU A 369 -1.66 -30.89 0.38
CA GLU A 369 -1.53 -29.53 0.95
C GLU A 369 -2.73 -29.13 1.82
N ILE A 370 -3.96 -29.47 1.40
CA ILE A 370 -5.17 -29.28 2.21
C ILE A 370 -5.08 -30.07 3.51
N LEU A 371 -4.66 -31.34 3.44
CA LEU A 371 -4.55 -32.20 4.63
C LEU A 371 -3.46 -31.71 5.58
N MET A 372 -2.30 -31.30 5.05
CA MET A 372 -1.19 -30.78 5.84
C MET A 372 -1.59 -29.48 6.56
N SER A 373 -2.14 -28.51 5.83
CA SER A 373 -2.56 -27.22 6.40
C SER A 373 -3.62 -27.38 7.48
N ARG A 374 -4.67 -28.19 7.22
CA ARG A 374 -5.74 -28.46 8.20
C ARG A 374 -5.22 -29.19 9.44
N THR A 375 -4.33 -30.17 9.26
CA THR A 375 -3.71 -30.91 10.37
C THR A 375 -2.86 -30.00 11.25
N SER A 376 -2.01 -29.18 10.63
CA SER A 376 -1.18 -28.20 11.34
C SER A 376 -2.04 -27.22 12.12
N TYR A 377 -3.13 -26.70 11.54
CA TYR A 377 -4.06 -25.81 12.23
C TYR A 377 -4.71 -26.46 13.46
N GLU A 378 -5.24 -27.67 13.34
CA GLU A 378 -5.83 -28.43 14.46
C GLU A 378 -4.82 -28.69 15.57
N MET A 379 -3.59 -29.07 15.23
CA MET A 379 -2.52 -29.30 16.22
C MET A 379 -2.14 -28.01 16.94
N MET A 380 -2.04 -26.89 16.23
CA MET A 380 -1.72 -25.59 16.83
C MET A 380 -2.82 -25.08 17.76
N CYS A 381 -4.09 -25.15 17.33
CA CYS A 381 -5.19 -24.56 18.09
C CYS A 381 -5.67 -25.47 19.22
N ASN A 382 -5.67 -26.79 18.99
CA ASN A 382 -6.34 -27.74 19.87
C ASN A 382 -5.38 -28.77 20.51
N GLY A 383 -4.12 -28.82 20.09
CA GLY A 383 -3.13 -29.81 20.55
C GLY A 383 -3.39 -31.25 20.08
N ARG A 384 -4.47 -31.49 19.33
CA ARG A 384 -4.87 -32.77 18.73
C ARG A 384 -5.93 -32.55 17.64
N ILE A 385 -6.05 -33.50 16.70
CA ILE A 385 -7.09 -33.47 15.65
C ILE A 385 -8.45 -33.84 16.25
N HIS A 386 -9.38 -32.89 16.30
CA HIS A 386 -10.75 -33.13 16.77
C HIS A 386 -11.73 -33.44 15.64
N ASP A 387 -11.43 -32.98 14.42
CA ASP A 387 -12.28 -33.18 13.26
C ASP A 387 -12.18 -34.63 12.74
N ASN A 388 -13.21 -35.43 13.00
CA ASN A 388 -13.31 -36.81 12.53
C ASN A 388 -13.28 -36.92 11.01
N THR A 389 -13.74 -35.89 10.28
CA THR A 389 -13.71 -35.89 8.81
C THR A 389 -12.27 -35.76 8.31
N LEU A 390 -11.50 -34.84 8.89
CA LEU A 390 -10.07 -34.70 8.62
C LEU A 390 -9.30 -35.99 8.94
N LEU A 391 -9.56 -36.61 10.09
CA LEU A 391 -8.90 -37.88 10.46
C LEU A 391 -9.21 -39.02 9.46
N ALA A 392 -10.45 -39.09 8.97
CA ALA A 392 -10.85 -40.06 7.95
C ALA A 392 -10.23 -39.75 6.58
N ASP A 393 -10.05 -38.47 6.23
CA ASP A 393 -9.35 -38.06 5.01
C ASP A 393 -7.85 -38.43 5.08
N ILE A 394 -7.18 -38.16 6.21
CA ILE A 394 -5.77 -38.53 6.46
C ILE A 394 -5.60 -40.05 6.35
N THR A 395 -6.47 -40.82 7.00
CA THR A 395 -6.41 -42.29 6.96
C THR A 395 -6.55 -42.82 5.54
N ARG A 396 -7.48 -42.25 4.75
CA ARG A 396 -7.67 -42.63 3.35
C ARG A 396 -6.45 -42.32 2.49
N ALA A 397 -5.82 -41.16 2.69
CA ALA A 397 -4.63 -40.77 1.96
C ALA A 397 -3.43 -41.72 2.22
N TRP A 398 -3.37 -42.37 3.38
CA TRP A 398 -2.27 -43.27 3.77
C TRP A 398 -2.51 -44.75 3.42
N THR A 399 -3.74 -45.13 3.09
CA THR A 399 -4.11 -46.52 2.75
C THR A 399 -4.04 -46.84 1.25
N VAL A 400 -3.78 -45.84 0.41
CA VAL A 400 -3.54 -45.99 -1.04
C VAL A 400 -2.03 -46.07 -1.26
#